data_AF-A0AAW4E347-F1
#
_entry.id   AF-A0AAW4E347-F1
#
_cell.length_a   1.000
_cell.length_b   1.000
_cell.length_c   1.000
_cell.angle_alpha   90.00
_cell.angle_beta   90.00
_cell.angle_gamma   90.00
#
_symmetry.space_group_name_H-M   'P 1'
#
loop_
_entity.id
_entity.type
_entity.pdbx_description
1 polymer ?
#
loop_
_entity_poly.entity_id
_entity_poly.type
_entity_poly.pdbx_seq_one_letter_code
_entity_poly.pdbx_strand_id
1 'polypeptide(L)'
;MQFAKFFLTEYLDTEHTPWSALAEDYVYPSDNFVVAYLPDGTPVEFSDNTWPLQGRERGISQRKVIYLGYAGEQTDADWGINIKQSKSILLALDRHAFKSPGTPLGVDSINRYNLVLQKTRMYCYQQCISVFQALSSAEHVQGIHKLCLETAKSNAAALEDLLPKISMLPFQYLGFKPATAQFKPASTSKNTKNDQTLAIPTAIYIELLLGYKNKIADYMEHRSQLQDLAQVISRNHRPGETSSEVQGEAFKTAIARCDLTDYVEANNITDKKELLSHFGVINYCAAMLIYAFTGMRRSELYSLRLSALRKDIRAGVVISRSLYGFTTKLHKRRKYVSWYSSADIEMPFAAASHVCKTILTCNEIIPDDQYVFISTQPHIFLSATRCWIQQQLTRKNR
;
A
#
# COMPACT_ATOMS: atom_id res chain seq x y z
N MET A 1 -1.46 26.28 -17.56
CA MET A 1 -1.42 24.99 -16.85
C MET A 1 0.03 24.51 -16.87
N GLN A 2 0.79 24.63 -15.78
CA GLN A 2 2.13 24.03 -15.71
C GLN A 2 1.94 22.52 -15.58
N PHE A 3 2.00 21.81 -16.71
CA PHE A 3 2.06 20.36 -16.71
C PHE A 3 3.27 19.94 -15.87
N ALA A 4 3.06 19.07 -14.88
CA ALA A 4 4.17 18.38 -14.22
C ALA A 4 5.05 17.81 -15.34
N LYS A 5 6.33 18.21 -15.39
CA LYS A 5 7.26 17.82 -16.45
C LYS A 5 7.32 16.29 -16.51
N PHE A 6 6.54 15.69 -17.41
CA PHE A 6 6.71 14.31 -17.84
C PHE A 6 7.95 14.29 -18.71
N PHE A 7 8.90 13.43 -18.36
CA PHE A 7 10.08 13.21 -19.15
C PHE A 7 9.92 11.85 -19.80
N LEU A 8 9.64 11.86 -21.11
CA LEU A 8 10.00 10.75 -21.96
C LEU A 8 11.50 10.79 -22.10
N THR A 9 12.17 9.93 -21.37
CA THR A 9 13.53 9.55 -21.72
C THR A 9 13.37 8.15 -22.28
N GLU A 10 13.53 8.00 -23.60
CA GLU A 10 13.63 6.69 -24.23
C GLU A 10 14.75 5.93 -23.52
N TYR A 11 14.40 4.82 -22.86
CA TYR A 11 15.42 3.95 -22.30
C TYR A 11 15.67 2.82 -23.29
N LEU A 12 16.92 2.77 -23.73
CA LEU A 12 17.56 1.71 -24.51
C LEU A 12 17.81 0.47 -23.63
N ASP A 13 16.77 -0.12 -23.04
CA ASP A 13 16.85 -1.52 -22.57
C ASP A 13 16.13 -2.39 -23.59
N THR A 14 16.82 -2.65 -24.70
CA THR A 14 16.33 -3.52 -25.78
C THR A 14 16.10 -4.96 -25.32
N GLU A 15 16.60 -5.35 -24.13
CA GLU A 15 16.47 -6.71 -23.60
C GLU A 15 15.11 -6.97 -22.90
N HIS A 16 14.31 -5.94 -22.62
CA HIS A 16 13.11 -6.06 -21.77
C HIS A 16 11.84 -5.39 -22.32
N THR A 17 11.81 -5.02 -23.61
CA THR A 17 10.61 -4.49 -24.28
C THR A 17 10.31 -5.26 -25.56
N PRO A 18 9.03 -5.51 -25.90
CA PRO A 18 8.66 -6.18 -27.14
C PRO A 18 8.80 -5.26 -28.37
N TRP A 19 9.00 -3.96 -28.14
CA TRP A 19 9.13 -2.94 -29.18
C TRP A 19 10.59 -2.55 -29.39
N SER A 20 10.98 -2.37 -30.64
CA SER A 20 12.27 -1.82 -31.03
C SER A 20 12.18 -0.29 -31.14
N ALA A 21 13.18 0.42 -30.63
CA ALA A 21 13.28 1.88 -30.79
C ALA A 21 13.55 2.29 -32.25
N LEU A 22 14.01 1.36 -33.09
CA LEU A 22 14.32 1.59 -34.51
C LEU A 22 13.17 1.17 -35.44
N ALA A 23 12.09 0.59 -34.90
CA ALA A 23 10.96 0.17 -35.71
C ALA A 23 10.02 1.34 -35.98
N GLU A 24 9.59 1.48 -37.24
CA GLU A 24 8.59 2.48 -37.64
C GLU A 24 7.16 1.98 -37.33
N ASP A 25 6.95 0.67 -37.28
CA ASP A 25 5.67 0.03 -37.06
C ASP A 25 5.47 -0.47 -35.63
N TYR A 26 4.22 -0.42 -35.17
CA TYR A 26 3.82 -1.09 -33.94
C TYR A 26 3.67 -2.59 -34.14
N VAL A 27 4.25 -3.36 -33.23
CA VAL A 27 4.11 -4.80 -33.16
C VAL A 27 3.45 -5.17 -31.84
N TYR A 28 2.45 -6.05 -31.88
CA TYR A 28 1.89 -6.59 -30.64
C TYR A 28 2.93 -7.42 -29.90
N PRO A 29 3.00 -7.31 -28.56
CA PRO A 29 3.76 -8.27 -27.78
C PRO A 29 3.31 -9.70 -28.09
N SER A 30 4.28 -10.60 -28.28
CA SER A 30 4.01 -12.04 -28.38
C SER A 30 3.30 -12.52 -27.13
N ASP A 31 2.41 -13.50 -27.25
CA ASP A 31 1.70 -14.05 -26.09
C ASP A 31 2.68 -14.69 -25.09
N ASN A 32 3.81 -15.21 -25.58
CA ASN A 32 4.88 -15.79 -24.76
C ASN A 32 5.93 -14.75 -24.32
N PHE A 33 5.70 -13.45 -24.56
CA PHE A 33 6.63 -12.42 -24.13
C PHE A 33 6.64 -12.35 -22.59
N VAL A 34 7.82 -12.51 -21.98
CA VAL A 34 7.96 -12.50 -20.53
C VAL A 34 7.83 -11.07 -20.01
N VAL A 35 6.73 -10.77 -19.32
CA VAL A 35 6.46 -9.45 -18.76
C VAL A 35 7.07 -9.26 -17.38
N ALA A 36 7.26 -10.35 -16.61
CA ALA A 36 7.85 -10.32 -15.29
C ALA A 36 8.33 -11.71 -14.89
N TYR A 37 9.00 -11.79 -13.74
CA TYR A 37 9.34 -13.06 -13.09
C TYR A 37 8.70 -13.11 -11.71
N LEU A 38 8.22 -14.28 -11.31
CA LEU A 38 7.85 -14.57 -9.93
C LEU A 38 9.11 -14.65 -9.04
N PRO A 39 8.98 -14.56 -7.70
CA PRO A 39 10.15 -14.57 -6.81
C PRO A 39 10.96 -15.88 -6.87
N ASP A 40 10.34 -16.96 -7.37
CA ASP A 40 10.96 -18.27 -7.61
C ASP A 40 11.63 -18.39 -8.99
N GLY A 41 11.65 -17.30 -9.78
CA GLY A 41 12.24 -17.29 -11.12
C GLY A 41 11.30 -17.78 -12.23
N THR A 42 10.05 -18.15 -11.92
CA THR A 42 9.08 -18.55 -12.95
C THR A 42 8.72 -17.36 -13.84
N PRO A 43 8.81 -17.47 -15.18
CA PRO A 43 8.39 -16.40 -16.07
C PRO A 43 6.87 -16.20 -16.01
N VAL A 44 6.45 -14.95 -16.04
CA VAL A 44 5.06 -14.54 -16.25
C VAL A 44 4.96 -13.96 -17.65
N GLU A 45 4.06 -14.49 -18.44
CA GLU A 45 3.93 -14.18 -19.86
C GLU A 45 2.86 -13.10 -20.11
N PHE A 46 2.90 -12.51 -21.29
CA PHE A 46 1.94 -11.49 -21.70
C PHE A 46 0.52 -12.07 -21.83
N SER A 47 0.41 -13.34 -22.21
CA SER A 47 -0.82 -14.13 -22.22
C SER A 47 -1.49 -14.19 -20.85
N ASP A 48 -0.71 -14.17 -19.76
CA ASP A 48 -1.23 -14.26 -18.40
C ASP A 48 -2.08 -13.04 -18.03
N ASN A 49 -3.13 -13.28 -17.24
CA ASN A 49 -4.02 -12.22 -16.74
C ASN A 49 -3.61 -11.67 -15.37
N THR A 50 -2.47 -12.11 -14.85
CA THR A 50 -2.00 -11.76 -13.51
C THR A 50 -0.53 -11.39 -13.58
N TRP A 51 -0.20 -10.10 -13.45
CA TRP A 51 1.17 -9.61 -13.59
C TRP A 51 1.73 -9.11 -12.26
N PRO A 52 2.86 -9.66 -11.78
CA PRO A 52 3.52 -9.15 -10.59
C PRO A 52 4.37 -7.91 -10.95
N LEU A 53 4.25 -6.84 -10.16
CA LEU A 53 5.07 -5.62 -10.30
C LEU A 53 6.20 -5.60 -9.25
N GLN A 54 7.11 -6.56 -9.34
CA GLN A 54 8.22 -6.69 -8.38
C GLN A 54 9.26 -5.57 -8.53
N GLY A 55 9.99 -5.28 -7.45
CA GLY A 55 11.07 -4.28 -7.44
C GLY A 55 10.63 -2.81 -7.36
N ARG A 56 9.33 -2.51 -7.50
CA ARG A 56 8.77 -1.14 -7.38
C ARG A 56 8.23 -0.80 -5.98
N GLU A 57 8.52 -1.66 -5.00
CA GLU A 57 7.98 -1.62 -3.64
C GLU A 57 8.54 -0.46 -2.80
N ARG A 58 7.65 0.40 -2.28
CA ARG A 58 8.00 1.39 -1.24
C ARG A 58 7.57 0.98 0.18
N GLY A 59 6.81 -0.10 0.34
CA GLY A 59 6.32 -0.62 1.62
C GLY A 59 5.70 -2.02 1.52
N ILE A 60 5.43 -2.64 2.67
CA ILE A 60 5.02 -4.06 2.80
C ILE A 60 3.54 -4.28 2.40
N SER A 61 2.68 -3.26 2.54
CA SER A 61 1.23 -3.40 2.37
C SER A 61 0.69 -3.08 0.97
N GLN A 62 1.55 -2.82 -0.02
CA GLN A 62 1.08 -2.50 -1.38
C GLN A 62 0.74 -3.79 -2.13
N ARG A 63 -0.40 -3.80 -2.84
CA ARG A 63 -0.76 -4.88 -3.75
C ARG A 63 0.39 -5.05 -4.74
N LYS A 64 0.91 -6.28 -4.86
CA LYS A 64 2.10 -6.59 -5.66
C LYS A 64 1.77 -7.07 -7.08
N VAL A 65 0.49 -7.13 -7.39
CA VAL A 65 -0.06 -7.84 -8.53
C VAL A 65 -1.14 -6.99 -9.18
N ILE A 66 -1.15 -6.98 -10.51
CA ILE A 66 -2.24 -6.45 -11.32
C ILE A 66 -3.04 -7.64 -11.82
N TYR A 67 -4.35 -7.62 -11.58
CA TYR A 67 -5.29 -8.56 -12.16
C TYR A 67 -5.93 -7.89 -13.37
N LEU A 68 -5.62 -8.39 -14.55
CA LEU A 68 -6.03 -7.81 -15.82
C LEU A 68 -7.43 -8.28 -16.21
N GLY A 69 -7.80 -9.51 -15.81
CA GLY A 69 -9.15 -10.05 -15.98
C GLY A 69 -10.06 -9.86 -14.76
N TYR A 70 -11.38 -10.00 -14.95
CA TYR A 70 -12.38 -9.86 -13.88
C TYR A 70 -13.56 -10.84 -13.99
N ALA A 71 -14.31 -11.00 -12.90
CA ALA A 71 -15.49 -11.88 -12.86
C ALA A 71 -16.64 -11.33 -13.72
N GLY A 72 -17.04 -12.08 -14.75
CA GLY A 72 -18.03 -11.64 -15.74
C GLY A 72 -17.43 -11.19 -17.08
N GLU A 73 -16.13 -11.39 -17.31
CA GLU A 73 -15.52 -11.24 -18.62
C GLU A 73 -16.06 -12.28 -19.61
N GLN A 74 -16.47 -11.81 -20.79
CA GLN A 74 -16.98 -12.65 -21.88
C GLN A 74 -15.83 -13.37 -22.58
N THR A 75 -16.06 -14.58 -23.08
CA THR A 75 -15.03 -15.40 -23.74
C THR A 75 -14.95 -15.18 -25.25
N ASP A 76 -15.71 -14.23 -25.80
CA ASP A 76 -15.80 -13.98 -27.23
C ASP A 76 -14.47 -13.43 -27.80
N ALA A 77 -14.19 -13.71 -29.09
CA ALA A 77 -12.94 -13.33 -29.74
C ALA A 77 -12.65 -11.81 -29.70
N ASP A 78 -13.69 -10.99 -29.85
CA ASP A 78 -13.59 -9.52 -29.77
C ASP A 78 -13.19 -9.03 -28.36
N TRP A 79 -13.59 -9.79 -27.32
CA TRP A 79 -13.16 -9.52 -25.96
C TRP A 79 -11.67 -9.81 -25.76
N GLY A 80 -11.18 -10.89 -26.37
CA GLY A 80 -9.76 -11.25 -26.37
C GLY A 80 -8.85 -10.16 -26.96
N ILE A 81 -9.26 -9.55 -28.08
CA ILE A 81 -8.54 -8.43 -28.71
C ILE A 81 -8.50 -7.22 -27.77
N ASN A 82 -9.62 -6.89 -27.14
CA ASN A 82 -9.73 -5.77 -26.22
C ASN A 82 -8.89 -5.94 -24.95
N ILE A 83 -8.80 -7.15 -24.42
CA ILE A 83 -7.84 -7.49 -23.35
C ILE A 83 -6.41 -7.27 -23.84
N LYS A 84 -6.05 -7.83 -24.99
CA LYS A 84 -4.69 -7.74 -25.54
C LYS A 84 -4.24 -6.29 -25.75
N GLN A 85 -5.13 -5.44 -26.26
CA GLN A 85 -4.90 -4.00 -26.41
C GLN A 85 -4.73 -3.29 -25.06
N SER A 86 -5.58 -3.59 -24.08
CA SER A 86 -5.44 -3.03 -22.72
C SER A 86 -4.11 -3.42 -22.07
N LYS A 87 -3.72 -4.69 -22.21
CA LYS A 87 -2.43 -5.21 -21.74
C LYS A 87 -1.25 -4.49 -22.39
N SER A 88 -1.33 -4.26 -23.71
CA SER A 88 -0.29 -3.54 -24.46
C SER A 88 -0.12 -2.10 -23.95
N ILE A 89 -1.23 -1.39 -23.71
CA ILE A 89 -1.19 -0.04 -23.13
C ILE A 89 -0.54 -0.04 -21.74
N LEU A 90 -0.93 -0.98 -20.87
CA LEU A 90 -0.36 -1.08 -19.52
C LEU A 90 1.13 -1.42 -19.55
N LEU A 91 1.54 -2.33 -20.42
CA LEU A 91 2.95 -2.67 -20.60
C LEU A 91 3.75 -1.47 -21.12
N ALA A 92 3.23 -0.73 -22.11
CA ALA A 92 3.86 0.47 -22.62
C ALA A 92 4.02 1.55 -21.54
N LEU A 93 2.99 1.75 -20.71
CA LEU A 93 3.08 2.65 -19.55
C LEU A 93 4.07 2.14 -18.50
N ASP A 94 4.09 0.84 -18.23
CA ASP A 94 4.97 0.25 -17.24
C ASP A 94 6.45 0.42 -17.61
N ARG A 95 6.78 0.29 -18.90
CA ARG A 95 8.15 0.35 -19.44
C ARG A 95 8.61 1.76 -19.80
N HIS A 96 7.70 2.60 -20.33
CA HIS A 96 8.09 3.88 -20.94
C HIS A 96 7.52 5.11 -20.23
N ALA A 97 6.53 4.98 -19.33
CA ALA A 97 5.98 6.13 -18.61
C ALA A 97 6.59 6.27 -17.21
N PHE A 98 7.04 7.49 -16.90
CA PHE A 98 7.70 7.82 -15.64
C PHE A 98 6.96 8.94 -14.90
N LYS A 99 6.97 8.89 -13.57
CA LYS A 99 6.49 10.00 -12.73
C LYS A 99 7.47 11.19 -12.74
N SER A 100 8.76 10.88 -12.83
CA SER A 100 9.90 11.82 -12.89
C SER A 100 11.06 11.09 -13.58
N PRO A 101 12.11 11.78 -14.09
CA PRO A 101 13.19 11.13 -14.83
C PRO A 101 13.72 9.86 -14.14
N GLY A 102 13.58 8.71 -14.82
CA GLY A 102 13.98 7.39 -14.32
C GLY A 102 13.25 6.91 -13.06
N THR A 103 12.02 7.39 -12.78
CA THR A 103 11.16 6.90 -11.69
C THR A 103 9.87 6.33 -12.25
N PRO A 104 9.72 5.00 -12.31
CA PRO A 104 8.58 4.38 -12.98
C PRO A 104 7.27 4.73 -12.27
N LEU A 105 6.16 4.49 -12.96
CA LEU A 105 4.83 4.58 -12.35
C LEU A 105 4.73 3.62 -11.16
N GLY A 106 4.08 4.06 -10.08
CA GLY A 106 3.83 3.21 -8.92
C GLY A 106 2.73 2.18 -9.20
N VAL A 107 2.71 1.09 -8.44
CA VAL A 107 1.72 0.01 -8.58
C VAL A 107 0.28 0.54 -8.48
N ASP A 108 0.02 1.48 -7.58
CA ASP A 108 -1.30 2.10 -7.43
C ASP A 108 -1.73 2.88 -8.68
N SER A 109 -0.78 3.53 -9.36
CA SER A 109 -1.06 4.25 -10.60
C SER A 109 -1.41 3.29 -11.74
N ILE A 110 -0.64 2.21 -11.89
CA ILE A 110 -0.90 1.19 -12.91
C ILE A 110 -2.24 0.50 -12.65
N ASN A 111 -2.53 0.11 -11.40
CA ASN A 111 -3.82 -0.49 -11.03
C ASN A 111 -5.00 0.46 -11.30
N ARG A 112 -4.83 1.76 -11.01
CA ARG A 112 -5.83 2.78 -11.31
C ARG A 112 -6.11 2.87 -12.81
N TYR A 113 -5.10 2.80 -13.68
CA TYR A 113 -5.31 2.78 -15.13
C TYR A 113 -5.91 1.47 -15.61
N ASN A 114 -5.52 0.33 -15.05
CA ASN A 114 -6.12 -0.96 -15.38
C ASN A 114 -7.62 -0.97 -15.10
N LEU A 115 -8.06 -0.38 -13.98
CA LEU A 115 -9.48 -0.24 -13.66
C LEU A 115 -10.24 0.60 -14.70
N VAL A 116 -9.64 1.68 -15.19
CA VAL A 116 -10.23 2.49 -16.27
C VAL A 116 -10.27 1.70 -17.57
N LEU A 117 -9.20 1.00 -17.94
CA LEU A 117 -9.15 0.18 -19.15
C LEU A 117 -10.17 -0.97 -19.10
N GLN A 118 -10.46 -1.54 -17.93
CA GLN A 118 -11.57 -2.48 -17.76
C GLN A 118 -12.91 -1.85 -18.14
N LYS A 119 -13.17 -0.61 -17.72
CA LYS A 119 -14.38 0.13 -18.12
C LYS A 119 -14.37 0.48 -19.60
N THR A 120 -13.22 0.83 -20.15
CA THR A 120 -13.04 1.03 -21.60
C THR A 120 -13.42 -0.24 -22.35
N ARG A 121 -12.96 -1.43 -21.93
CA ARG A 121 -13.34 -2.70 -22.56
C ARG A 121 -14.83 -2.98 -22.49
N MET A 122 -15.47 -2.70 -21.35
CA MET A 122 -16.93 -2.81 -21.23
C MET A 122 -17.66 -1.92 -22.24
N TYR A 123 -17.23 -0.66 -22.37
CA TYR A 123 -17.79 0.26 -23.37
C TYR A 123 -17.53 -0.24 -24.81
N CYS A 124 -16.33 -0.71 -25.09
CA CYS A 124 -15.93 -1.24 -26.40
C CYS A 124 -16.79 -2.44 -26.82
N TYR A 125 -17.09 -3.34 -25.88
CA TYR A 125 -17.99 -4.47 -26.11
C TYR A 125 -19.41 -4.01 -26.46
N GLN A 126 -19.95 -3.01 -25.76
CA GLN A 126 -21.28 -2.46 -26.05
C GLN A 126 -21.37 -1.77 -27.41
N GLN A 127 -20.27 -1.19 -27.89
CA GLN A 127 -20.21 -0.45 -29.15
C GLN A 127 -19.63 -1.28 -30.30
N CYS A 128 -19.29 -2.55 -30.07
CA CYS A 128 -18.62 -3.43 -31.04
C CYS A 128 -17.37 -2.82 -31.69
N ILE A 129 -16.55 -2.13 -30.89
CA ILE A 129 -15.28 -1.52 -31.32
C ILE A 129 -14.12 -2.05 -30.51
N SER A 130 -12.89 -1.80 -30.99
CA SER A 130 -11.68 -2.11 -30.24
C SER A 130 -11.28 -0.99 -29.27
N VAL A 131 -10.53 -1.32 -28.21
CA VAL A 131 -9.96 -0.33 -27.25
C VAL A 131 -9.15 0.73 -27.96
N PHE A 132 -8.35 0.36 -28.97
CA PHE A 132 -7.55 1.30 -29.75
C PHE A 132 -8.43 2.28 -30.53
N GLN A 133 -9.49 1.80 -31.19
CA GLN A 133 -10.45 2.66 -31.89
C GLN A 133 -11.18 3.59 -30.90
N ALA A 134 -11.63 3.06 -29.78
CA ALA A 134 -12.34 3.82 -28.76
C ALA A 134 -11.49 4.94 -28.17
N LEU A 135 -10.21 4.67 -27.86
CA LEU A 135 -9.29 5.67 -27.32
C LEU A 135 -8.73 6.63 -28.38
N SER A 136 -8.89 6.33 -29.67
CA SER A 136 -8.52 7.21 -30.79
C SER A 136 -9.63 8.18 -31.19
N SER A 137 -10.88 7.94 -30.77
CA SER A 137 -12.04 8.77 -31.08
C SER A 137 -12.47 9.62 -29.89
N ALA A 138 -12.57 10.94 -30.09
CA ALA A 138 -13.05 11.86 -29.05
C ALA A 138 -14.48 11.55 -28.59
N GLU A 139 -15.34 11.08 -29.51
CA GLU A 139 -16.72 10.68 -29.22
C GLU A 139 -16.76 9.49 -28.26
N HIS A 140 -16.02 8.43 -28.60
CA HIS A 140 -15.96 7.23 -27.75
C HIS A 140 -15.30 7.52 -26.41
N VAL A 141 -14.25 8.35 -26.38
CA VAL A 141 -13.63 8.81 -25.13
C VAL A 141 -14.63 9.52 -24.21
N GLN A 142 -15.52 10.37 -24.77
CA GLN A 142 -16.59 10.99 -23.98
C GLN A 142 -17.60 9.96 -23.46
N GLY A 143 -17.94 8.95 -24.27
CA GLY A 143 -18.78 7.82 -23.85
C GLY A 143 -18.18 7.04 -22.67
N ILE A 144 -16.89 6.72 -22.76
CA ILE A 144 -16.14 6.04 -21.68
C ILE A 144 -16.09 6.92 -20.43
N HIS A 145 -15.85 8.22 -20.58
CA HIS A 145 -15.81 9.17 -19.46
C HIS A 145 -17.14 9.23 -18.71
N LYS A 146 -18.27 9.25 -19.43
CA LYS A 146 -19.60 9.17 -18.84
C LYS A 146 -19.80 7.87 -18.05
N LEU A 147 -19.44 6.73 -18.63
CA LEU A 147 -19.51 5.43 -17.94
C LEU A 147 -18.67 5.43 -16.65
N CYS A 148 -17.46 6.02 -16.71
CA CYS A 148 -16.60 6.16 -15.53
C CYS A 148 -17.23 7.06 -14.46
N LEU A 149 -17.86 8.17 -14.83
CA LEU A 149 -18.54 9.08 -13.90
C LEU A 149 -19.71 8.40 -13.19
N GLU A 150 -20.49 7.60 -13.91
CA GLU A 150 -21.63 6.84 -13.36
C GLU A 150 -21.19 5.82 -12.31
N THR A 151 -19.98 5.24 -12.45
CA THR A 151 -19.44 4.31 -11.44
C THR A 151 -18.73 5.02 -10.29
N ALA A 152 -17.77 5.91 -10.59
CA ALA A 152 -17.04 6.66 -9.58
C ALA A 152 -16.30 7.86 -10.19
N LYS A 153 -16.39 9.03 -9.55
CA LYS A 153 -15.65 10.24 -9.97
C LYS A 153 -14.12 10.01 -10.08
N SER A 154 -13.55 9.14 -9.24
CA SER A 154 -12.14 8.78 -9.30
C SER A 154 -11.73 8.06 -10.59
N ASN A 155 -12.66 7.32 -11.21
CA ASN A 155 -12.41 6.60 -12.47
C ASN A 155 -12.35 7.58 -13.64
N ALA A 156 -13.25 8.57 -13.66
CA ALA A 156 -13.23 9.63 -14.66
C ALA A 156 -11.94 10.45 -14.56
N ALA A 157 -11.54 10.85 -13.34
CA ALA A 157 -10.26 11.52 -13.10
C ALA A 157 -9.04 10.66 -13.50
N ALA A 158 -9.16 9.33 -13.43
CA ALA A 158 -8.11 8.43 -13.88
C ALA A 158 -8.03 8.33 -15.41
N LEU A 159 -9.16 8.37 -16.13
CA LEU A 159 -9.20 8.46 -17.59
C LEU A 159 -8.61 9.78 -18.08
N GLU A 160 -9.00 10.89 -17.42
CA GLU A 160 -8.48 12.23 -17.68
C GLU A 160 -6.96 12.33 -17.51
N ASP A 161 -6.39 11.58 -16.57
CA ASP A 161 -4.94 11.52 -16.36
C ASP A 161 -4.26 10.48 -17.28
N LEU A 162 -4.93 9.39 -17.64
CA LEU A 162 -4.43 8.34 -18.53
C LEU A 162 -4.19 8.87 -19.95
N LEU A 163 -5.17 9.57 -20.53
CA LEU A 163 -5.14 10.01 -21.93
C LEU A 163 -3.91 10.88 -22.28
N PRO A 164 -3.58 11.93 -21.52
CA PRO A 164 -2.37 12.71 -21.75
C PRO A 164 -1.08 11.88 -21.63
N LYS A 165 -1.07 10.85 -20.78
CA LYS A 165 0.13 10.00 -20.61
C LYS A 165 0.36 9.11 -21.80
N ILE A 166 -0.69 8.48 -22.30
CA ILE A 166 -0.58 7.66 -23.51
C ILE A 166 -0.34 8.55 -24.74
N SER A 167 -0.90 9.77 -24.81
CA SER A 167 -0.65 10.66 -25.97
C SER A 167 0.80 11.11 -26.09
N MET A 168 1.58 11.03 -25.00
CA MET A 168 3.00 11.35 -25.00
C MET A 168 3.85 10.16 -25.51
N LEU A 169 3.37 8.92 -25.41
CA LEU A 169 4.14 7.76 -25.88
C LEU A 169 4.19 7.71 -27.42
N PRO A 170 5.35 7.39 -28.02
CA PRO A 170 5.48 7.15 -29.45
C PRO A 170 4.50 6.09 -29.99
N PHE A 171 4.09 6.26 -31.26
CA PHE A 171 3.19 5.33 -31.95
C PHE A 171 3.71 3.89 -31.92
N GLN A 172 5.02 3.69 -32.10
CA GLN A 172 5.66 2.37 -32.09
C GLN A 172 5.44 1.56 -30.80
N TYR A 173 5.09 2.20 -29.68
CA TYR A 173 4.81 1.54 -28.40
C TYR A 173 3.32 1.33 -28.13
N LEU A 174 2.45 2.17 -28.71
CA LEU A 174 1.00 2.13 -28.45
C LEU A 174 0.20 1.47 -29.56
N GLY A 175 0.61 1.63 -30.82
CA GLY A 175 -0.12 1.15 -31.99
C GLY A 175 -1.33 1.98 -32.39
N PHE A 176 -1.59 3.10 -31.70
CA PHE A 176 -2.64 4.05 -32.05
C PHE A 176 -2.27 5.47 -31.60
N LYS A 177 -2.99 6.46 -32.13
CA LYS A 177 -2.88 7.86 -31.71
C LYS A 177 -4.06 8.21 -30.79
N PRO A 178 -3.83 8.47 -29.49
CA PRO A 178 -4.91 8.80 -28.56
C PRO A 178 -5.66 10.08 -28.96
N ALA A 179 -6.97 10.09 -28.72
CA ALA A 179 -7.82 11.24 -29.00
C ALA A 179 -7.42 12.45 -28.14
N THR A 180 -7.46 13.63 -28.74
CA THR A 180 -7.40 14.89 -27.99
C THR A 180 -8.79 15.20 -27.45
N ALA A 181 -9.09 14.69 -26.25
CA ALA A 181 -10.35 14.99 -25.57
C ALA A 181 -10.17 16.13 -24.58
N GLN A 182 -10.98 17.19 -24.73
CA GLN A 182 -11.10 18.23 -23.71
C GLN A 182 -12.13 17.79 -22.69
N PHE A 183 -11.67 17.32 -21.54
CA PHE A 183 -12.55 17.12 -20.40
C PHE A 183 -12.83 18.48 -19.78
N LYS A 184 -14.10 18.79 -19.53
CA LYS A 184 -14.42 19.95 -18.67
C LYS A 184 -13.68 19.69 -17.36
N PRO A 185 -12.75 20.56 -16.94
CA PRO A 185 -12.08 20.35 -15.68
C PRO A 185 -13.18 20.25 -14.64
N ALA A 186 -13.22 19.14 -13.88
CA ALA A 186 -14.01 19.09 -12.67
C ALA A 186 -13.72 20.40 -11.94
N SER A 187 -14.77 21.15 -11.56
CA SER A 187 -14.63 22.44 -10.87
C SER A 187 -13.73 22.19 -9.69
N THR A 188 -12.45 22.43 -9.90
CA THR A 188 -11.47 22.20 -8.87
C THR A 188 -11.66 23.47 -8.11
N SER A 189 -12.50 23.41 -7.07
CA SER A 189 -12.30 24.23 -5.88
C SER A 189 -10.97 23.78 -5.28
N LYS A 190 -9.90 23.90 -6.06
CA LYS A 190 -8.57 24.15 -5.57
C LYS A 190 -8.75 25.51 -4.93
N ASN A 191 -9.04 25.49 -3.63
CA ASN A 191 -8.63 26.57 -2.75
C ASN A 191 -7.09 26.62 -2.84
N THR A 192 -6.56 27.11 -3.96
CA THR A 192 -5.13 27.37 -4.17
C THR A 192 -4.67 28.60 -3.42
N LYS A 193 -5.52 29.19 -2.57
CA LYS A 193 -5.10 30.08 -1.50
C LYS A 193 -4.59 29.21 -0.34
N ASN A 194 -3.28 28.98 -0.31
CA ASN A 194 -2.55 28.42 0.84
C ASN A 194 -2.97 27.00 1.30
N ASP A 195 -2.79 25.99 0.46
CA ASP A 195 -2.76 24.57 0.90
C ASP A 195 -1.48 24.20 1.67
N GLN A 196 -0.79 25.18 2.27
CA GLN A 196 0.12 24.88 3.37
C GLN A 196 -0.76 24.60 4.58
N THR A 197 -0.66 23.40 5.14
CA THR A 197 -1.19 23.11 6.47
C THR A 197 -0.70 24.21 7.39
N LEU A 198 -1.64 24.97 7.98
CA LEU A 198 -1.30 26.02 8.94
C LEU A 198 -0.36 25.42 9.97
N ALA A 199 0.73 26.13 10.28
CA ALA A 199 1.66 25.68 11.30
C ALA A 199 0.88 25.47 12.60
N ILE A 200 0.94 24.26 13.15
CA ILE A 200 0.30 23.95 14.42
C ILE A 200 0.98 24.83 15.48
N PRO A 201 0.22 25.66 16.22
CA PRO A 201 0.78 26.45 17.30
C PRO A 201 1.55 25.57 18.28
N THR A 202 2.73 26.03 18.73
CA THR A 202 3.63 25.23 19.57
C THR A 202 2.96 24.71 20.83
N ALA A 203 2.08 25.49 21.46
CA ALA A 203 1.34 25.06 22.65
C ALA A 203 0.48 23.83 22.37
N ILE A 204 -0.31 23.85 21.29
CA ILE A 204 -1.16 22.73 20.86
C ILE A 204 -0.31 21.52 20.50
N TYR A 205 0.81 21.74 19.81
CA TYR A 205 1.72 20.66 19.45
C TYR A 205 2.32 19.96 20.69
N ILE A 206 2.77 20.73 21.69
CA ILE A 206 3.29 20.18 22.94
C ILE A 206 2.21 19.41 23.68
N GLU A 207 0.99 19.95 23.79
CA GLU A 207 -0.13 19.28 24.43
C GLU A 207 -0.46 17.93 23.76
N LEU A 208 -0.44 17.88 22.43
CA LEU A 208 -0.61 16.63 21.68
C LEU A 208 0.49 15.61 22.00
N LEU A 209 1.76 16.03 22.03
CA LEU A 209 2.87 15.13 22.38
C LEU A 209 2.75 14.61 23.83
N LEU A 210 2.34 15.46 24.77
CA LEU A 210 2.08 15.06 26.15
C LEU A 210 0.91 14.06 26.22
N GLY A 211 -0.16 14.31 25.47
CA GLY A 211 -1.29 13.38 25.36
C GLY A 211 -0.87 12.01 24.84
N TYR A 212 -0.03 11.95 23.80
CA TYR A 212 0.52 10.70 23.29
C TYR A 212 1.41 10.01 24.33
N LYS A 213 2.25 10.76 25.04
CA LYS A 213 3.15 10.22 26.08
C LYS A 213 2.35 9.61 27.23
N ASN A 214 1.30 10.30 27.70
CA ASN A 214 0.44 9.81 28.78
C ASN A 214 -0.31 8.53 28.38
N LYS A 215 -0.86 8.47 27.16
CA LYS A 215 -1.52 7.26 26.65
C LYS A 215 -0.58 6.06 26.58
N ILE A 216 0.67 6.27 26.16
CA ILE A 216 1.66 5.21 26.13
C ILE A 216 2.08 4.80 27.53
N ALA A 217 2.26 5.75 28.46
CA ALA A 217 2.63 5.45 29.84
C ALA A 217 1.57 4.57 30.52
N ASP A 218 0.30 4.96 30.45
CA ASP A 218 -0.85 4.21 30.96
C ASP A 218 -0.94 2.79 30.35
N TYR A 219 -0.76 2.66 29.04
CA TYR A 219 -0.66 1.35 28.38
C TYR A 219 0.51 0.51 28.91
N MET A 220 1.68 1.11 29.10
CA MET A 220 2.88 0.39 29.50
C MET A 220 2.80 -0.14 30.93
N GLU A 221 1.99 0.48 31.80
CA GLU A 221 1.68 -0.03 33.16
C GLU A 221 0.87 -1.33 33.11
N HIS A 222 -0.02 -1.47 32.14
CA HIS A 222 -0.94 -2.61 31.99
C HIS A 222 -0.53 -3.62 30.92
N ARG A 223 0.67 -3.49 30.36
CA ARG A 223 1.11 -4.22 29.15
C ARG A 223 1.04 -5.74 29.29
N SER A 224 1.44 -6.29 30.45
CA SER A 224 1.41 -7.74 30.72
C SER A 224 0.00 -8.28 30.71
N GLN A 225 -0.90 -7.62 31.45
CA GLN A 225 -2.30 -7.99 31.55
C GLN A 225 -2.99 -7.90 30.19
N LEU A 226 -2.67 -6.88 29.38
CA LEU A 226 -3.20 -6.73 28.02
C LEU A 226 -2.70 -7.82 27.08
N GLN A 227 -1.45 -8.27 27.23
CA GLN A 227 -0.91 -9.39 26.48
C GLN A 227 -1.64 -10.70 26.86
N ASP A 228 -1.87 -10.93 28.15
CA ASP A 228 -2.58 -12.10 28.64
C ASP A 228 -4.04 -12.12 28.18
N LEU A 229 -4.73 -10.98 28.27
CA LEU A 229 -6.09 -10.80 27.76
C LEU A 229 -6.16 -11.15 26.27
N ALA A 230 -5.25 -10.61 25.46
CA ALA A 230 -5.19 -10.90 24.03
C ALA A 230 -4.98 -12.39 23.73
N GLN A 231 -4.13 -13.08 24.49
CA GLN A 231 -3.91 -14.53 24.34
C GLN A 231 -5.11 -15.37 24.77
N VAL A 232 -5.79 -15.01 25.86
CA VAL A 232 -7.01 -15.69 26.31
C VAL A 232 -8.09 -15.57 25.24
N ILE A 233 -8.28 -14.38 24.69
CA ILE A 233 -9.25 -14.13 23.61
C ILE A 233 -8.89 -14.89 22.34
N SER A 234 -7.60 -14.98 21.98
CA SER A 234 -7.19 -15.68 20.76
C SER A 234 -7.40 -17.19 20.85
N ARG A 235 -7.11 -17.79 22.00
CA ARG A 235 -7.30 -19.24 22.23
C ARG A 235 -8.78 -19.65 22.29
N ASN A 236 -9.64 -18.76 22.80
CA ASN A 236 -11.08 -19.03 22.92
C ASN A 236 -11.85 -18.78 21.62
N HIS A 237 -11.19 -18.38 20.54
CA HIS A 237 -11.87 -18.09 19.28
C HIS A 237 -12.14 -19.36 18.46
N ARG A 238 -13.40 -19.83 18.47
CA ARG A 238 -13.90 -20.83 17.51
C ARG A 238 -14.62 -20.11 16.36
N PRO A 239 -14.11 -20.20 15.11
CA PRO A 239 -14.83 -19.66 13.97
C PRO A 239 -16.14 -20.44 13.73
N GLY A 240 -17.28 -19.74 13.73
CA GLY A 240 -18.58 -20.30 13.34
C GLY A 240 -19.50 -20.77 14.48
N GLU A 241 -19.05 -20.77 15.74
CA GLU A 241 -19.84 -21.31 16.86
C GLU A 241 -19.89 -20.33 18.04
N THR A 242 -20.86 -19.40 18.05
CA THR A 242 -21.58 -18.88 19.25
C THR A 242 -22.39 -17.63 18.89
N SER A 243 -23.56 -17.46 19.52
CA SER A 243 -24.34 -16.22 19.48
C SER A 243 -23.52 -15.05 20.07
N SER A 244 -23.79 -13.82 19.59
CA SER A 244 -23.07 -12.60 19.98
C SER A 244 -23.06 -12.35 21.50
N GLU A 245 -24.08 -12.81 22.22
CA GLU A 245 -24.22 -12.65 23.67
C GLU A 245 -23.20 -13.50 24.46
N VAL A 246 -22.96 -14.74 24.02
CA VAL A 246 -22.01 -15.66 24.69
C VAL A 246 -20.57 -15.18 24.53
N GLN A 247 -20.24 -14.56 23.40
CA GLN A 247 -18.92 -13.98 23.16
C GLN A 247 -18.67 -12.72 24.00
N GLY A 248 -19.70 -11.90 24.22
CA GLY A 248 -19.62 -10.73 25.10
C GLY A 248 -19.36 -11.11 26.56
N GLU A 249 -20.04 -12.14 27.07
CA GLU A 249 -19.86 -12.60 28.45
C GLU A 249 -18.49 -13.26 28.68
N ALA A 250 -17.99 -14.01 27.69
CA ALA A 250 -16.65 -14.56 27.71
C ALA A 250 -15.55 -13.47 27.70
N PHE A 251 -15.78 -12.36 26.99
CA PHE A 251 -14.87 -11.22 26.97
C PHE A 251 -14.83 -10.49 28.31
N LYS A 252 -15.99 -10.21 28.92
CA LYS A 252 -16.08 -9.61 30.27
C LYS A 252 -15.41 -10.48 31.33
N THR A 253 -15.62 -11.78 31.27
CA THR A 253 -14.98 -12.75 32.18
C THR A 253 -13.46 -12.75 32.01
N ALA A 254 -12.97 -12.64 30.77
CA ALA A 254 -11.53 -12.56 30.48
C ALA A 254 -10.92 -11.24 30.99
N ILE A 255 -11.63 -10.11 30.88
CA ILE A 255 -11.19 -8.82 31.44
C ILE A 255 -11.04 -8.91 32.96
N ALA A 256 -12.05 -9.45 33.65
CA ALA A 256 -12.03 -9.60 35.10
C ALA A 256 -10.89 -10.53 35.55
N ARG A 257 -10.63 -11.61 34.80
CA ARG A 257 -9.52 -12.54 35.07
C ARG A 257 -8.13 -11.89 34.91
N CYS A 258 -8.02 -10.91 34.03
CA CYS A 258 -6.77 -10.20 33.76
C CYS A 258 -6.61 -8.92 34.60
N ASP A 259 -7.53 -8.61 35.51
CA ASP A 259 -7.51 -7.42 36.37
C ASP A 259 -7.39 -6.11 35.55
N LEU A 260 -8.24 -6.00 34.51
CA LEU A 260 -8.22 -4.89 33.54
C LEU A 260 -9.50 -4.04 33.52
N THR A 261 -10.42 -4.25 34.46
CA THR A 261 -11.75 -3.61 34.45
C THR A 261 -11.65 -2.09 34.35
N ASP A 262 -10.90 -1.46 35.25
CA ASP A 262 -10.75 0.00 35.30
C ASP A 262 -10.08 0.56 34.04
N TYR A 263 -9.06 -0.15 33.53
CA TYR A 263 -8.32 0.23 32.33
C TYR A 263 -9.21 0.21 31.07
N VAL A 264 -9.99 -0.85 30.96
CA VAL A 264 -10.90 -1.11 29.83
C VAL A 264 -12.05 -0.11 29.84
N GLU A 265 -12.61 0.21 31.01
CA GLU A 265 -13.63 1.25 31.15
C GLU A 265 -13.08 2.64 30.79
N ALA A 266 -11.90 3.01 31.32
CA ALA A 266 -11.26 4.30 31.03
C ALA A 266 -10.94 4.49 29.53
N ASN A 267 -10.69 3.39 28.80
CA ASN A 267 -10.38 3.40 27.37
C ASN A 267 -11.56 2.98 26.47
N ASN A 268 -12.76 2.77 27.02
CA ASN A 268 -13.98 2.34 26.31
C ASN A 268 -13.83 1.04 25.49
N ILE A 269 -13.12 0.04 26.03
CA ILE A 269 -12.85 -1.23 25.36
C ILE A 269 -13.98 -2.22 25.66
N THR A 270 -15.06 -2.20 24.89
CA THR A 270 -16.24 -3.05 25.18
C THR A 270 -16.14 -4.45 24.58
N ASP A 271 -15.39 -4.60 23.50
CA ASP A 271 -15.27 -5.85 22.78
C ASP A 271 -13.85 -6.06 22.20
N LYS A 272 -13.68 -7.21 21.57
CA LYS A 272 -12.46 -7.62 20.89
C LYS A 272 -12.02 -6.66 19.78
N LYS A 273 -12.97 -6.10 19.03
CA LYS A 273 -12.68 -5.16 17.93
C LYS A 273 -12.16 -3.83 18.50
N GLU A 274 -12.74 -3.36 19.60
CA GLU A 274 -12.27 -2.18 20.30
C GLU A 274 -10.90 -2.40 20.95
N LEU A 275 -10.59 -3.60 21.44
CA LEU A 275 -9.23 -3.94 21.90
C LEU A 275 -8.20 -3.83 20.76
N LEU A 276 -8.55 -4.25 19.54
CA LEU A 276 -7.68 -4.08 18.37
C LEU A 276 -7.55 -2.63 17.92
N SER A 277 -8.66 -1.89 17.96
CA SER A 277 -8.68 -0.45 17.73
C SER A 277 -7.72 0.25 18.69
N HIS A 278 -7.77 -0.12 19.97
CA HIS A 278 -6.90 0.40 21.02
C HIS A 278 -5.41 0.12 20.75
N PHE A 279 -5.03 -1.11 20.38
CA PHE A 279 -3.65 -1.38 19.93
C PHE A 279 -3.23 -0.53 18.73
N GLY A 280 -4.17 -0.24 17.80
CA GLY A 280 -3.96 0.70 16.71
C GLY A 280 -3.69 2.14 17.21
N VAL A 281 -4.44 2.60 18.22
CA VAL A 281 -4.25 3.92 18.86
C VAL A 281 -2.88 3.99 19.53
N ILE A 282 -2.45 2.96 20.25
CA ILE A 282 -1.12 2.91 20.89
C ILE A 282 0.00 2.95 19.84
N ASN A 283 -0.12 2.17 18.76
CA ASN A 283 0.83 2.22 17.65
C ASN A 283 0.87 3.60 16.98
N TYR A 284 -0.29 4.26 16.83
CA TYR A 284 -0.35 5.62 16.31
C TYR A 284 0.36 6.63 17.23
N CYS A 285 0.09 6.58 18.54
CA CYS A 285 0.75 7.45 19.51
C CYS A 285 2.27 7.24 19.50
N ALA A 286 2.72 5.98 19.44
CA ALA A 286 4.13 5.64 19.36
C ALA A 286 4.77 6.16 18.07
N ALA A 287 4.10 6.00 16.93
CA ALA A 287 4.53 6.52 15.64
C ALA A 287 4.69 8.05 15.67
N MET A 288 3.71 8.77 16.23
CA MET A 288 3.75 10.24 16.32
C MET A 288 4.94 10.74 17.15
N LEU A 289 5.20 10.10 18.31
CA LEU A 289 6.34 10.45 19.15
C LEU A 289 7.67 10.13 18.44
N ILE A 290 7.77 8.98 17.78
CA ILE A 290 8.99 8.64 17.02
C ILE A 290 9.22 9.66 15.89
N TYR A 291 8.19 10.08 15.16
CA TYR A 291 8.33 11.14 14.16
C TYR A 291 8.82 12.45 14.77
N ALA A 292 8.24 12.87 15.90
CA ALA A 292 8.61 14.11 16.58
C ALA A 292 10.09 14.13 16.98
N PHE A 293 10.62 13.02 17.50
CA PHE A 293 12.00 12.95 18.00
C PHE A 293 13.06 12.56 16.98
N THR A 294 12.69 12.15 15.76
CA THR A 294 13.65 11.70 14.74
C THR A 294 13.54 12.41 13.40
N GLY A 295 12.43 13.07 13.13
CA GLY A 295 12.15 13.68 11.82
C GLY A 295 12.10 12.66 10.68
N MET A 296 11.97 11.37 10.97
CA MET A 296 11.91 10.32 9.95
C MET A 296 10.59 10.40 9.17
N ARG A 297 10.61 9.90 7.93
CA ARG A 297 9.39 9.80 7.12
C ARG A 297 8.56 8.60 7.49
N ARG A 298 7.29 8.64 7.08
CA ARG A 298 6.37 7.51 7.18
C ARG A 298 6.96 6.19 6.69
N SER A 299 7.50 6.16 5.47
CA SER A 299 8.11 4.94 4.91
C SER A 299 9.35 4.45 5.68
N GLU A 300 10.07 5.36 6.34
CA GLU A 300 11.25 5.05 7.15
C GLU A 300 10.83 4.44 8.49
N LEU A 301 9.77 4.96 9.13
CA LEU A 301 9.18 4.38 10.34
C LEU A 301 8.72 2.93 10.12
N TYR A 302 7.98 2.66 9.04
CA TYR A 302 7.53 1.30 8.73
C TYR A 302 8.66 0.35 8.33
N SER A 303 9.90 0.85 8.18
CA SER A 303 11.08 0.01 7.94
C SER A 303 11.79 -0.42 9.23
N LEU A 304 11.41 0.14 10.39
CA LEU A 304 12.00 -0.19 11.67
C LEU A 304 11.63 -1.61 12.08
N ARG A 305 12.63 -2.35 12.54
CA ARG A 305 12.49 -3.71 13.08
C ARG A 305 12.56 -3.75 14.60
N LEU A 306 12.18 -4.87 15.21
CA LEU A 306 12.24 -5.05 16.67
C LEU A 306 13.64 -4.79 17.24
N SER A 307 14.71 -5.06 16.47
CA SER A 307 16.10 -4.75 16.85
C SER A 307 16.58 -3.33 16.47
N ALA A 308 15.71 -2.46 15.96
CA ALA A 308 16.11 -1.18 15.40
C ALA A 308 16.68 -0.19 16.43
N LEU A 309 16.22 -0.23 17.68
CA LEU A 309 16.71 0.66 18.73
C LEU A 309 18.06 0.18 19.25
N ARG A 310 19.09 0.98 19.04
CA ARG A 310 20.43 0.77 19.60
C ARG A 310 20.80 1.88 20.57
N LYS A 311 21.47 1.48 21.64
CA LYS A 311 22.06 2.36 22.64
C LYS A 311 23.58 2.20 22.55
N ASP A 312 24.29 3.29 22.33
CA ASP A 312 25.75 3.31 22.48
C ASP A 312 26.07 3.55 23.95
N ILE A 313 26.75 2.60 24.58
CA ILE A 313 27.05 2.61 26.02
C ILE A 313 28.58 2.62 26.16
N ARG A 314 29.15 3.61 26.84
CA ARG A 314 30.55 3.58 27.27
C ARG A 314 30.63 3.79 28.77
N ALA A 315 31.45 2.98 29.44
CA ALA A 315 31.62 3.01 30.88
C ALA A 315 30.29 2.99 31.67
N GLY A 316 29.30 2.21 31.19
CA GLY A 316 27.98 2.10 31.81
C GLY A 316 27.01 3.27 31.54
N VAL A 317 27.46 4.32 30.84
CA VAL A 317 26.63 5.49 30.51
C VAL A 317 26.14 5.39 29.06
N VAL A 318 24.83 5.59 28.85
CA VAL A 318 24.23 5.66 27.51
C VAL A 318 24.58 7.00 26.88
N ILE A 319 25.49 6.99 25.90
CA ILE A 319 25.98 8.19 25.20
C ILE A 319 25.04 8.60 24.09
N SER A 320 24.51 7.64 23.34
CA SER A 320 23.61 7.95 22.24
C SER A 320 22.56 6.87 22.04
N ARG A 321 21.43 7.29 21.48
CA ARG A 321 20.32 6.42 21.09
C ARG A 321 20.08 6.63 19.62
N SER A 322 19.93 5.54 18.89
CA SER A 322 19.67 5.59 17.47
C SER A 322 18.71 4.50 17.03
N LEU A 323 17.83 4.84 16.11
CA LEU A 323 16.98 3.89 15.40
C LEU A 323 17.62 3.56 14.05
N TYR A 324 17.70 2.28 13.70
CA TYR A 324 18.22 1.80 12.42
C TYR A 324 17.10 1.31 11.51
N GLY A 325 17.18 1.69 10.23
CA GLY A 325 16.21 1.28 9.22
C GLY A 325 16.66 1.65 7.82
N PHE A 326 15.72 1.79 6.89
CA PHE A 326 16.00 2.05 5.49
C PHE A 326 15.38 3.37 5.02
N THR A 327 16.10 4.09 4.15
CA THR A 327 15.55 5.24 3.42
C THR A 327 15.75 5.09 1.91
N THR A 328 14.95 5.83 1.16
CA THR A 328 15.08 6.05 -0.29
C THR A 328 15.24 7.53 -0.65
N LYS A 329 15.28 8.44 0.35
CA LYS A 329 15.18 9.91 0.24
C LYS A 329 16.07 10.54 -0.83
N LEU A 330 17.24 9.96 -1.09
CA LEU A 330 18.28 10.58 -1.91
C LEU A 330 18.88 9.65 -2.97
N HIS A 331 18.68 8.34 -2.89
CA HIS A 331 19.51 7.40 -3.65
C HIS A 331 18.71 6.55 -4.65
N LYS A 332 17.38 6.77 -4.78
CA LYS A 332 16.44 5.95 -5.57
C LYS A 332 16.47 4.43 -5.28
N ARG A 333 17.36 3.97 -4.40
CA ARG A 333 17.59 2.61 -3.91
C ARG A 333 17.51 2.61 -2.38
N ARG A 334 17.19 1.47 -1.77
CA ARG A 334 17.15 1.31 -0.30
C ARG A 334 18.56 1.42 0.27
N LYS A 335 18.77 2.30 1.24
CA LYS A 335 20.02 2.44 1.97
C LYS A 335 19.76 2.39 3.48
N TYR A 336 20.64 1.70 4.20
CA TYR A 336 20.63 1.69 5.66
C TYR A 336 20.98 3.06 6.21
N VAL A 337 20.18 3.54 7.17
CA VAL A 337 20.37 4.83 7.85
C VAL A 337 20.08 4.68 9.34
N SER A 338 20.81 5.45 10.14
CA SER A 338 20.56 5.65 11.56
C SER A 338 19.97 7.03 11.84
N TRP A 339 18.93 7.08 12.67
CA TRP A 339 18.35 8.32 13.20
C TRP A 339 18.71 8.45 14.67
N TYR A 340 19.55 9.42 15.01
CA TYR A 340 19.89 9.72 16.41
C TYR A 340 18.74 10.44 17.12
N SER A 341 18.50 10.09 18.38
CA SER A 341 17.37 10.59 19.15
C SER A 341 17.66 10.68 20.66
N SER A 342 16.71 11.22 21.42
CA SER A 342 16.79 11.37 22.89
C SER A 342 16.33 10.10 23.63
N ALA A 343 16.37 10.13 24.96
CA ALA A 343 15.84 9.06 25.80
C ALA A 343 14.32 8.87 25.65
N ASP A 344 13.59 9.91 25.25
CA ASP A 344 12.14 9.85 25.09
C ASP A 344 11.68 8.89 23.98
N ILE A 345 12.60 8.41 23.12
CA ILE A 345 12.29 7.43 22.08
C ILE A 345 12.08 6.01 22.62
N GLU A 346 12.63 5.71 23.81
CA GLU A 346 12.68 4.35 24.33
C GLU A 346 11.28 3.81 24.64
N MET A 347 10.46 4.61 25.33
CA MET A 347 9.12 4.19 25.75
C MET A 347 8.15 4.03 24.55
N PRO A 348 8.06 4.97 23.60
CA PRO A 348 7.29 4.78 22.36
C PRO A 348 7.72 3.54 21.58
N PHE A 349 9.03 3.32 21.42
CA PHE A 349 9.54 2.16 20.70
C PHE A 349 9.23 0.85 21.43
N ALA A 350 9.34 0.83 22.76
CA ALA A 350 9.00 -0.31 23.60
C ALA A 350 7.51 -0.65 23.51
N ALA A 351 6.62 0.34 23.56
CA ALA A 351 5.18 0.15 23.43
C ALA A 351 4.78 -0.43 22.06
N ALA A 352 5.30 0.13 20.97
CA ALA A 352 5.03 -0.39 19.63
C ALA A 352 5.61 -1.81 19.44
N SER A 353 6.80 -2.06 20.00
CA SER A 353 7.41 -3.40 20.00
C SER A 353 6.59 -4.41 20.81
N HIS A 354 6.01 -3.98 21.93
CA HIS A 354 5.14 -4.80 22.75
C HIS A 354 3.86 -5.17 21.99
N VAL A 355 3.16 -4.20 21.40
CA VAL A 355 1.98 -4.46 20.55
C VAL A 355 2.30 -5.45 19.43
N CYS A 356 3.43 -5.26 18.73
CA CYS A 356 3.88 -6.18 17.68
C CYS A 356 4.07 -7.61 18.22
N LYS A 357 4.80 -7.76 19.32
CA LYS A 357 5.02 -9.07 19.95
C LYS A 357 3.71 -9.73 20.39
N THR A 358 2.80 -8.99 21.02
CA THR A 358 1.49 -9.50 21.43
C THR A 358 0.72 -10.07 20.23
N ILE A 359 0.70 -9.33 19.11
CA ILE A 359 0.04 -9.77 17.88
C ILE A 359 0.70 -11.03 17.32
N LEU A 360 2.04 -11.08 17.26
CA LEU A 360 2.78 -12.25 16.77
C LEU A 360 2.51 -13.48 17.65
N THR A 361 2.51 -13.31 18.97
CA THR A 361 2.21 -14.39 19.94
C THR A 361 0.79 -14.91 19.78
N CYS A 362 -0.20 -14.04 19.59
CA CYS A 362 -1.60 -14.46 19.36
C CYS A 362 -1.77 -15.30 18.09
N ASN A 363 -0.86 -15.13 17.12
CA ASN A 363 -0.84 -15.88 15.85
C ASN A 363 0.17 -17.04 15.84
N GLU A 364 0.78 -17.37 16.99
CA GLU A 364 1.80 -18.42 17.12
C GLU A 364 3.02 -18.23 16.19
N ILE A 365 3.33 -16.98 15.86
CA ILE A 365 4.49 -16.63 15.05
C ILE A 365 5.66 -16.34 15.99
N ILE A 366 6.79 -16.99 15.75
CA ILE A 366 8.04 -16.71 16.47
C ILE A 366 8.44 -15.25 16.17
N PRO A 367 8.64 -14.42 17.21
CA PRO A 367 9.08 -13.04 17.05
C PRO A 367 10.57 -13.00 16.69
N ASP A 368 10.91 -13.41 15.46
CA ASP A 368 12.17 -13.03 14.83
C ASP A 368 12.19 -11.51 14.59
N ASP A 369 13.29 -10.94 14.11
CA ASP A 369 13.48 -9.49 13.86
C ASP A 369 12.49 -8.91 12.81
N GLN A 370 11.21 -8.86 13.18
CA GLN A 370 10.07 -8.39 12.39
C GLN A 370 9.97 -6.87 12.44
N TYR A 371 9.19 -6.31 11.52
CA TYR A 371 8.87 -4.89 11.54
C TYR A 371 8.04 -4.53 12.77
N VAL A 372 8.34 -3.39 13.40
CA VAL A 372 7.64 -2.95 14.62
C VAL A 372 6.19 -2.58 14.31
N PHE A 373 5.97 -1.89 13.19
CA PHE A 373 4.65 -1.40 12.81
C PHE A 373 3.97 -2.36 11.82
N ILE A 374 3.30 -3.37 12.36
CA ILE A 374 2.46 -4.31 11.61
C ILE A 374 0.98 -3.88 11.60
N SER A 375 0.22 -4.37 10.62
CA SER A 375 -1.20 -4.07 10.50
C SER A 375 -1.98 -4.63 11.70
N THR A 376 -2.79 -3.80 12.35
CA THR A 376 -3.69 -4.18 13.46
C THR A 376 -5.10 -4.54 12.99
N GLN A 377 -5.34 -4.61 11.67
CA GLN A 377 -6.59 -5.11 11.09
C GLN A 377 -6.90 -6.55 11.59
N PRO A 378 -8.17 -7.04 11.54
CA PRO A 378 -8.69 -8.14 12.37
C PRO A 378 -8.07 -9.54 12.19
N HIS A 379 -6.94 -9.62 11.50
CA HIS A 379 -6.04 -10.76 11.39
C HIS A 379 -5.56 -11.32 12.73
N ILE A 380 -5.65 -10.57 13.84
CA ILE A 380 -5.15 -10.99 15.16
C ILE A 380 -5.87 -12.23 15.70
N PHE A 381 -7.01 -12.60 15.10
CA PHE A 381 -7.83 -13.69 15.62
C PHE A 381 -8.50 -14.56 14.56
N LEU A 382 -8.07 -14.50 13.29
CA LEU A 382 -8.60 -15.40 12.27
C LEU A 382 -7.68 -16.61 12.16
N SER A 383 -8.19 -17.81 12.43
CA SER A 383 -7.47 -19.09 12.22
C SER A 383 -7.02 -19.27 10.76
N ALA A 384 -7.69 -18.61 9.81
CA ALA A 384 -7.35 -18.59 8.39
C ALA A 384 -5.99 -17.90 8.10
N THR A 385 -5.45 -17.13 9.05
CA THR A 385 -4.17 -16.42 8.88
C THR A 385 -2.94 -17.32 9.05
N ARG A 386 -3.10 -18.54 9.61
CA ARG A 386 -2.06 -19.59 9.56
C ARG A 386 -1.59 -19.83 8.13
N CYS A 387 -2.48 -19.81 7.13
CA CYS A 387 -2.06 -20.09 5.74
C CYS A 387 -1.29 -18.92 5.09
N TRP A 388 -1.70 -17.67 5.33
CA TRP A 388 -1.16 -16.52 4.60
C TRP A 388 0.18 -16.01 5.16
N ILE A 389 0.35 -15.98 6.49
CA ILE A 389 1.62 -15.54 7.10
C ILE A 389 2.66 -16.66 7.08
N GLN A 390 2.26 -17.92 7.24
CA GLN A 390 3.16 -19.07 7.15
C GLN A 390 3.66 -19.27 5.71
N GLN A 391 2.88 -18.95 4.67
CA GLN A 391 3.36 -18.83 3.28
C GLN A 391 4.37 -17.70 3.04
N GLN A 392 4.33 -16.61 3.81
CA GLN A 392 5.32 -15.52 3.74
C GLN A 392 6.61 -15.87 4.50
N LEU A 393 6.54 -16.67 5.57
CA LEU A 393 7.68 -17.04 6.41
C LEU A 393 8.42 -18.30 5.89
N THR A 394 7.73 -19.30 5.34
CA THR A 394 8.38 -20.50 4.77
C THR A 394 9.13 -20.22 3.46
N ARG A 395 8.85 -19.11 2.78
CA ARG A 395 9.55 -18.69 1.54
C ARG A 395 10.90 -18.00 1.76
N LYS A 396 11.35 -17.83 3.02
CA LYS A 396 12.66 -17.23 3.34
C LYS A 396 13.75 -18.24 3.76
N ASN A 397 13.38 -19.49 4.03
CA ASN A 397 14.31 -20.55 4.45
C ASN A 397 14.36 -21.74 3.47
N ARG A 398 14.09 -21.50 2.18
CA ARG A 398 14.41 -22.43 1.08
C ARG A 398 15.09 -21.68 -0.05
#